data_AF-A0A0S8AZV7-F1
#
_entry.id   AF-A0A0S8AZV7-F1
#
_cell.length_a   1.000
_cell.length_b   1.000
_cell.length_c   1.000
_cell.angle_alpha   90.00
_cell.angle_beta   90.00
_cell.angle_gamma   90.00
#
_symmetry.space_group_name_H-M   'P 1'
#
loop_
_entity.id
_entity.type
_entity.pdbx_description
1 polymer ?
#
loop_
_entity_poly.entity_id
_entity_poly.type
_entity_poly.pdbx_seq_one_letter_code
_entity_poly.pdbx_strand_id
1 'polypeptide(L)' 'MNASIGKEYLSRIHERLRNFEQAVIEREKFKPLESKVTRQQEVDTARDKLIEIIVDIVTKERLQQQP' A
#
# COMPACT_ATOMS: atom_id res chain seq x y z
N MET A 1 22.63 8.39 10.88
CA MET A 1 22.10 7.08 10.44
C MET A 1 20.69 7.13 9.84
N ASN A 2 20.01 8.29 9.74
CA ASN A 2 18.57 8.33 9.39
C ASN A 2 18.24 8.29 7.89
N ALA A 3 19.18 8.68 7.01
CA ALA A 3 18.93 8.70 5.56
C ALA A 3 18.71 7.30 4.96
N SER A 4 19.24 6.24 5.60
CA SER A 4 19.07 4.86 5.14
C SER A 4 17.66 4.33 5.43
N ILE A 5 17.13 4.61 6.62
CA ILE A 5 15.80 4.15 7.07
C ILE A 5 14.70 4.85 6.28
N GLY A 6 14.81 6.17 6.07
CA GLY A 6 13.85 6.91 5.26
C GLY A 6 13.76 6.40 3.81
N LYS A 7 14.90 6.00 3.20
CA LYS A 7 14.92 5.39 1.87
C LYS A 7 14.27 4.00 1.84
N GLU A 8 14.48 3.21 2.88
CA GLU A 8 13.84 1.91 3.02
C GLU A 8 12.30 2.04 3.14
N TYR A 9 11.84 2.98 3.96
CA TYR A 9 10.41 3.27 4.12
C TYR A 9 9.77 3.75 2.82
N LEU A 10 10.44 4.66 2.11
CA LEU A 10 10.00 5.11 0.80
C LEU A 10 9.89 3.94 -0.20
N SER A 11 10.87 3.03 -0.20
CA SER A 11 10.85 1.83 -1.05
C SER A 11 9.64 0.93 -0.75
N ARG A 12 9.39 0.65 0.54
CA ARG A 12 8.26 -0.17 1.00
C ARG A 12 6.91 0.45 0.64
N ILE A 13 6.78 1.77 0.79
CA ILE A 13 5.57 2.51 0.41
C ILE A 13 5.35 2.44 -1.10
N HIS A 14 6.39 2.70 -1.91
CA HIS A 14 6.28 2.62 -3.37
C HIS A 14 5.92 1.22 -3.86
N GLU A 15 6.43 0.16 -3.23
CA GLU A 15 6.04 -1.21 -3.56
C GLU A 15 4.55 -1.45 -3.34
N ARG A 16 4.01 -1.05 -2.18
CA ARG A 16 2.58 -1.20 -1.88
C ARG A 16 1.70 -0.32 -2.77
N LEU A 17 2.16 0.89 -3.08
CA LEU A 17 1.45 1.81 -3.96
C LEU A 17 1.32 1.24 -5.38
N ARG A 18 2.39 0.68 -5.95
CA ARG A 18 2.33 0.02 -7.27
C ARG A 18 1.31 -1.12 -7.31
N ASN A 19 1.21 -1.91 -6.25
CA ASN A 19 0.22 -2.99 -6.18
C ASN A 19 -1.21 -2.46 -6.14
N PHE A 20 -1.44 -1.37 -5.41
CA PHE A 20 -2.74 -0.70 -5.40
C PHE A 20 -3.10 -0.11 -6.77
N GLU A 21 -2.17 0.60 -7.40
CA GLU A 21 -2.37 1.16 -8.75
C GLU A 21 -2.65 0.06 -9.77
N GLN A 22 -1.93 -1.06 -9.71
CA GLN A 22 -2.16 -2.21 -10.59
C GLN A 22 -3.57 -2.80 -10.39
N ALA A 23 -4.02 -2.96 -9.14
CA ALA A 23 -5.38 -3.43 -8.86
C ALA A 23 -6.45 -2.48 -9.41
N VAL A 24 -6.23 -1.16 -9.31
CA VAL A 24 -7.13 -0.15 -9.90
C VAL A 24 -7.17 -0.28 -11.42
N ILE A 25 -6.01 -0.41 -12.07
CA ILE A 25 -5.91 -0.60 -13.52
C ILE A 25 -6.64 -1.87 -13.97
N GLU A 26 -6.48 -2.98 -13.25
CA GLU A 26 -7.16 -4.24 -13.56
C GLU A 26 -8.68 -4.14 -13.40
N ARG A 27 -9.14 -3.46 -12.35
CA ARG A 27 -10.56 -3.16 -12.16
C ARG A 27 -11.12 -2.28 -13.28
N GLU A 28 -10.35 -1.33 -13.80
CA GLU A 28 -10.79 -0.45 -14.89
C GLU A 28 -10.76 -1.15 -16.25
N LYS A 29 -9.79 -2.04 -16.48
CA LYS A 29 -9.69 -2.88 -17.69
C LYS A 29 -10.67 -4.06 -17.71
N PHE A 30 -11.70 -4.00 -16.87
CA PHE A 30 -12.67 -5.05 -16.62
C PHE A 30 -13.13 -5.74 -17.91
N LYS A 31 -12.95 -7.07 -17.95
CA LYS A 31 -13.59 -7.93 -18.96
C LYS A 31 -14.90 -8.48 -18.38
N PRO A 32 -15.98 -8.62 -19.18
CA PRO A 32 -17.31 -9.03 -18.71
C PRO A 32 -17.38 -10.39 -17.99
N LEU A 33 -16.33 -11.20 -18.06
CA LEU A 33 -16.28 -12.57 -17.52
C LEU A 33 -15.92 -12.64 -16.03
N GLU A 34 -15.46 -11.55 -15.42
CA GLU A 34 -15.13 -11.49 -13.99
C GLU A 34 -16.19 -10.72 -13.22
N SER A 35 -16.29 -10.90 -11.91
CA SER A 35 -17.22 -10.11 -11.08
C SER A 35 -16.61 -8.74 -10.78
N LYS A 36 -17.35 -7.66 -11.08
CA LYS A 36 -16.99 -6.29 -10.71
C LYS A 36 -16.78 -6.13 -9.20
N VAL A 37 -17.50 -6.93 -8.39
CA VAL A 37 -17.36 -6.94 -6.93
C VAL A 37 -16.02 -7.55 -6.51
N THR A 38 -15.59 -8.64 -7.14
CA THR A 38 -14.28 -9.27 -6.84
C THR A 38 -13.14 -8.31 -7.16
N ARG A 39 -13.17 -7.63 -8.31
CA ARG A 39 -12.17 -6.61 -8.65
C ARG A 39 -12.18 -5.41 -7.69
N GLN A 40 -13.34 -5.03 -7.20
CA GLN A 40 -13.43 -4.00 -6.16
C GLN A 40 -12.78 -4.46 -4.84
N GLN A 41 -13.02 -5.71 -4.41
CA GLN A 41 -12.42 -6.28 -3.22
C GLN A 41 -10.88 -6.37 -3.31
N GLU A 42 -10.34 -6.66 -4.49
CA GLU A 42 -8.89 -6.65 -4.73
C GLU A 42 -8.29 -5.25 -4.55
N VAL A 43 -8.95 -4.22 -5.07
CA VAL A 43 -8.56 -2.82 -4.88
C VAL A 43 -8.61 -2.43 -3.40
N ASP A 44 -9.70 -2.77 -2.71
CA ASP A 44 -9.86 -2.47 -1.28
C ASP A 44 -8.79 -3.18 -0.45
N THR A 45 -8.51 -4.45 -0.74
CA THR A 45 -7.43 -5.22 -0.07
C THR A 45 -6.05 -4.60 -0.30
N ALA A 46 -5.77 -4.15 -1.53
CA ALA A 46 -4.49 -3.51 -1.85
C ALA A 46 -4.35 -2.15 -1.15
N ARG A 47 -5.45 -1.38 -1.04
CA ARG A 47 -5.50 -0.13 -0.27
C ARG A 47 -5.20 -0.38 1.19
N ASP A 48 -5.87 -1.34 1.81
CA ASP A 48 -5.73 -1.60 3.25
C ASP A 48 -4.29 -1.98 3.61
N LYS A 49 -3.63 -2.81 2.79
CA LYS A 49 -2.20 -3.15 2.95
C LYS A 49 -1.27 -1.96 2.80
N LEU A 50 -1.59 -0.99 1.94
CA LEU A 50 -0.84 0.27 1.82
C LEU A 50 -1.03 1.14 3.07
N ILE A 51 -2.23 1.21 3.62
CA ILE A 51 -2.47 1.97 4.85
C ILE A 51 -1.76 1.31 6.04
N GLU A 52 -1.80 -0.02 6.15
CA GLU A 52 -1.08 -0.78 7.19
C GLU A 52 0.43 -0.49 7.19
N ILE A 53 1.07 -0.45 6.01
CA ILE A 53 2.52 -0.16 5.94
C ILE A 53 2.83 1.26 6.41
N ILE A 54 1.98 2.23 6.07
CA ILE A 54 2.13 3.63 6.49
C ILE A 54 1.95 3.74 8.00
N VAL A 55 0.93 3.10 8.56
CA VAL A 55 0.66 3.09 10.01
C VAL A 55 1.82 2.44 10.78
N ASP A 56 2.35 1.31 10.30
CA ASP A 56 3.52 0.64 10.90
C ASP A 56 4.73 1.58 10.95
N ILE A 57 5.03 2.25 9.83
CA ILE A 57 6.13 3.21 9.72
C ILE A 57 5.94 4.39 10.68
N VAL A 58 4.77 5.03 10.65
CA VAL A 58 4.47 6.19 11.51
C VAL A 58 4.51 5.81 13.00
N THR A 59 4.00 4.63 13.35
CA THR A 59 4.01 4.14 14.74
C THR A 59 5.43 3.89 15.21
N LYS A 60 6.27 3.25 14.38
CA LYS A 60 7.70 3.01 14.69
C LYS A 60 8.46 4.32 14.89
N GLU A 61 8.30 5.28 13.99
CA GLU A 61 8.92 6.59 14.11
C GLU A 61 8.46 7.32 15.38
N ARG A 62 7.16 7.27 15.70
CA ARG A 62 6.61 7.90 16.91
C ARG A 62 7.15 7.25 18.19
N LEU A 63 7.29 5.93 18.23
CA LEU A 63 7.83 5.21 19.39
C LEU A 63 9.33 5.48 19.57
N GLN A 64 10.10 5.57 18.48
CA GLN A 64 11.52 5.92 18.53
C GLN A 64 11.80 7.35 19.01
N GLN A 65 10.79 8.23 18.91
CA GLN A 65 10.88 9.63 19.37
C GLN A 65 10.39 9.83 20.82
N GLN A 66 9.93 8.79 21.51
CA GLN A 66 9.58 8.89 22.94
C GLN A 66 10.84 8.70 23.81
N PRO A 67 11.07 9.58 24.81
CA PRO A 67 12.24 9.52 25.68
C PRO A 67 12.25 8.31 26.62
#